data_AF-A0A976RR53-F1
#
_entry.id   AF-A0A976RR53-F1
#
_cell.length_a   1.000
_cell.length_b   1.000
_cell.length_c   1.000
_cell.angle_alpha   90.00
_cell.angle_beta   90.00
_cell.angle_gamma   90.00
#
_symmetry.space_group_name_H-M   'P 1'
#
loop_
_entity.id
_entity.type
_entity.pdbx_description
1 polymer ?
#
loop_
_entity_poly.entity_id
_entity_poly.type
_entity_poly.pdbx_seq_one_letter_code
_entity_poly.pdbx_strand_id
1 'polypeptide(L)'
;MNYPTINPPKSKSGNRVVQMNRRTMLLLKKWQLKQRIALLSDGLNAKSSNAFVFSTNGKSMYTARTVRYWQQSIYKHNPSLKRITIHGFRHTHASMLFSAGISVKEVQVRLGHANPQITLGVYTHVTKE
;
A
#
# COMPACT_ATOMS: atom_id res chain seq x y z
N MET A 1 11.01 -22.46 -4.93
CA MET A 1 10.14 -21.28 -5.10
C MET A 1 9.78 -20.74 -3.73
N ASN A 2 10.27 -19.57 -3.34
CA ASN A 2 9.92 -18.95 -2.06
C ASN A 2 8.68 -18.07 -2.25
N TYR A 3 7.52 -18.60 -1.86
CA TYR A 3 6.29 -17.81 -1.80
C TYR A 3 6.42 -16.75 -0.69
N PRO A 4 5.92 -15.52 -0.89
CA PRO A 4 5.84 -14.56 0.20
C PRO A 4 4.91 -15.12 1.28
N THR A 5 5.46 -15.39 2.46
CA THR A 5 4.66 -15.77 3.63
C THR A 5 3.91 -14.54 4.14
N ILE A 6 2.58 -14.60 4.16
CA ILE A 6 1.79 -13.62 4.91
C ILE A 6 1.93 -14.01 6.38
N ASN A 7 2.91 -13.42 7.04
CA ASN A 7 3.05 -13.61 8.47
C ASN A 7 1.87 -12.93 9.19
N PRO A 8 1.30 -13.55 10.22
CA PRO A 8 0.34 -12.86 11.07
C PRO A 8 0.97 -11.58 11.61
N PRO A 9 0.18 -10.52 11.82
CA PRO A 9 0.72 -9.28 12.33
C PRO A 9 1.41 -9.53 13.68
N LYS A 10 2.58 -8.92 13.87
CA LYS A 10 3.36 -9.03 15.12
C LYS A 10 2.64 -8.48 16.35
N SER A 11 1.52 -7.77 16.17
CA SER A 11 0.67 -7.24 17.23
C SER A 11 -0.79 -7.16 16.77
N LYS A 12 -1.73 -7.12 17.72
CA LYS A 12 -3.17 -7.03 17.44
C LYS A 12 -3.52 -5.82 16.55
N SER A 13 -2.78 -4.71 16.66
CA SER A 13 -3.00 -3.49 15.88
C SER A 13 -2.64 -3.61 14.39
N GLY A 14 -1.95 -4.67 13.99
CA GLY A 14 -1.65 -4.92 12.57
C GLY A 14 -2.87 -5.35 11.76
N ASN A 15 -3.83 -6.05 12.37
CA ASN A 15 -5.12 -6.35 11.77
C ASN A 15 -6.08 -5.19 11.99
N ARG A 16 -6.49 -4.53 10.91
CA ARG A 16 -7.38 -3.36 11.00
C ARG A 16 -8.18 -3.15 9.73
N VAL A 17 -9.32 -2.46 9.89
CA VAL A 17 -10.13 -1.96 8.78
C VAL A 17 -9.65 -0.56 8.41
N VAL A 18 -9.32 -0.35 7.15
CA VAL A 18 -8.96 0.97 6.62
C VAL A 18 -10.06 1.45 5.70
N GLN A 19 -10.67 2.59 6.02
CA GLN A 19 -11.62 3.23 5.14
C GLN A 19 -10.92 3.77 3.89
N MET A 20 -11.46 3.40 2.72
CA MET A 20 -10.98 3.77 1.40
C MET A 20 -12.06 4.59 0.69
N ASN A 21 -11.66 5.69 0.06
CA ASN A 21 -12.62 6.52 -0.68
C ASN A 21 -13.11 5.82 -1.96
N ARG A 22 -14.23 6.31 -2.51
CA ARG A 22 -14.85 5.76 -3.72
C ARG A 22 -13.87 5.70 -4.90
N ARG A 23 -13.04 6.73 -5.10
CA ARG A 23 -12.07 6.78 -6.20
C ARG A 23 -11.05 5.64 -6.10
N THR A 24 -10.48 5.40 -4.92
CA THR A 24 -9.53 4.30 -4.73
C THR A 24 -10.20 2.94 -4.91
N MET A 25 -11.43 2.76 -4.40
CA MET A 25 -12.18 1.52 -4.61
C MET A 25 -12.46 1.25 -6.10
N LEU A 26 -12.79 2.29 -6.88
CA LEU A 26 -12.97 2.17 -8.33
C LEU A 26 -11.68 1.78 -9.05
N LEU A 27 -10.55 2.38 -8.66
CA LEU A 27 -9.24 2.03 -9.22
C LEU A 27 -8.86 0.58 -8.93
N LEU A 28 -9.11 0.10 -7.70
CA LEU A 28 -8.87 -1.30 -7.33
C LEU A 28 -9.73 -2.27 -8.13
N LYS A 29 -11.03 -1.96 -8.32
CA LYS A 29 -11.92 -2.78 -9.17
C LYS A 29 -11.45 -2.83 -10.62
N LYS A 30 -11.06 -1.68 -11.19
CA LYS A 30 -10.50 -1.60 -12.56
C LYS A 30 -9.22 -2.44 -12.68
N TRP A 31 -8.35 -2.34 -11.67
CA TRP A 31 -7.13 -3.15 -11.61
C TRP A 31 -7.43 -4.65 -11.53
N GLN A 32 -8.34 -5.09 -10.65
CA GLN A 32 -8.72 -6.50 -10.53
C GLN A 32 -9.23 -7.07 -11.86
N LEU A 33 -10.03 -6.30 -12.60
CA LEU A 33 -10.47 -6.70 -13.95
C LEU A 33 -9.29 -6.85 -14.90
N LYS A 34 -8.39 -5.85 -14.96
CA LYS A 34 -7.18 -5.89 -15.80
C LYS A 34 -6.30 -7.10 -15.47
N GLN A 35 -6.08 -7.36 -14.18
CA GLN A 35 -5.30 -8.50 -13.71
C GLN A 35 -5.95 -9.82 -14.14
N ARG A 36 -7.27 -9.97 -14.01
CA ARG A 36 -7.98 -11.19 -14.43
C ARG A 36 -7.88 -11.44 -15.93
N ILE A 37 -8.00 -10.39 -16.74
CA ILE A 37 -7.84 -10.50 -18.19
C ILE A 37 -6.43 -10.97 -18.53
N ALA A 38 -5.40 -10.33 -17.97
CA ALA A 38 -4.01 -10.71 -18.21
C ALA A 38 -3.72 -12.17 -17.80
N LEU A 39 -4.16 -12.57 -16.60
CA LEU A 39 -3.98 -13.94 -16.11
C LEU A 39 -4.70 -14.96 -17.00
N LEU A 40 -5.90 -14.65 -17.46
CA LEU A 40 -6.65 -15.54 -18.35
C LEU A 40 -5.94 -15.70 -19.70
N SER A 41 -5.39 -14.62 -20.26
CA SER A 41 -4.58 -14.68 -21.48
C SER A 41 -3.34 -15.55 -21.33
N ASP A 42 -2.77 -15.61 -20.13
CA ASP A 42 -1.64 -16.49 -19.79
C ASP A 42 -2.07 -17.93 -19.44
N GLY A 43 -3.36 -18.28 -19.63
CA GLY A 43 -3.91 -19.61 -19.30
C GLY A 43 -4.13 -19.85 -17.80
N LEU A 44 -4.00 -18.82 -16.96
CA LEU A 44 -4.12 -18.91 -15.51
C LEU A 44 -5.53 -18.56 -15.04
N ASN A 45 -6.19 -19.52 -14.37
CA ASN A 45 -7.52 -19.30 -13.82
C ASN A 45 -7.46 -18.52 -12.48
N ALA A 46 -7.78 -17.23 -12.55
CA ALA A 46 -7.82 -16.33 -11.39
C ALA A 46 -9.23 -16.20 -10.76
N LYS A 47 -10.17 -17.13 -11.00
CA LYS A 47 -11.53 -17.09 -10.43
C LYS A 47 -11.61 -17.48 -8.95
N SER A 48 -10.50 -17.87 -8.31
CA SER A 48 -10.49 -18.26 -6.90
C SER A 48 -10.89 -17.09 -5.99
N SER A 49 -11.73 -17.37 -5.00
CA SER A 49 -12.07 -16.44 -3.91
C SER A 49 -10.83 -16.00 -3.11
N ASN A 50 -9.76 -16.79 -3.17
CA ASN A 50 -8.51 -16.54 -2.46
C ASN A 50 -7.44 -15.86 -3.34
N ALA A 51 -7.83 -15.35 -4.52
CA ALA A 51 -6.87 -14.69 -5.41
C ALA A 51 -6.40 -13.35 -4.83
N PHE A 52 -5.09 -13.10 -4.87
CA PHE A 52 -4.54 -11.83 -4.42
C PHE A 52 -4.95 -10.67 -5.33
N VAL A 53 -5.26 -9.52 -4.72
CA VAL A 53 -5.61 -8.27 -5.45
C VAL A 53 -4.44 -7.80 -6.33
N PHE A 54 -3.21 -8.01 -5.88
CA PHE A 54 -1.99 -7.74 -6.63
C PHE A 54 -1.17 -9.02 -6.71
N SER A 55 -1.25 -9.72 -7.84
CA SER A 55 -0.69 -11.06 -8.00
C SER A 55 0.07 -11.23 -9.31
N THR A 56 1.08 -12.10 -9.29
CA THR A 56 1.77 -12.52 -10.52
C THR A 56 1.02 -13.61 -11.28
N ASN A 57 0.28 -14.48 -10.59
CA ASN A 57 -0.35 -15.68 -11.16
C ASN A 57 -1.70 -16.04 -10.49
N GLY A 58 -2.31 -15.09 -9.79
CA GLY A 58 -3.49 -15.30 -8.94
C GLY A 58 -3.20 -15.86 -7.55
N LYS A 59 -2.06 -16.54 -7.36
CA LYS A 59 -1.70 -17.25 -6.12
C LYS A 59 -0.48 -16.70 -5.39
N SER A 60 0.34 -15.87 -6.05
CA SER A 60 1.55 -15.27 -5.48
C SER A 60 1.49 -13.76 -5.57
N MET A 61 1.88 -13.08 -4.49
CA MET A 61 1.99 -11.61 -4.47
C MET A 61 3.23 -11.12 -5.23
N TYR A 62 3.17 -9.90 -5.75
CA TYR A 62 4.38 -9.21 -6.21
C TYR A 62 5.36 -9.01 -5.06
N THR A 63 6.65 -9.14 -5.36
CA THR A 63 7.71 -8.91 -4.37
C THR A 63 7.94 -7.41 -4.17
N ALA A 64 8.51 -7.04 -3.01
CA ALA A 64 8.95 -5.66 -2.78
C ALA A 64 10.00 -5.19 -3.83
N ARG A 65 10.80 -6.11 -4.39
CA ARG A 65 11.73 -5.82 -5.48
C ARG A 65 10.99 -5.41 -6.75
N THR A 66 9.93 -6.14 -7.11
CA THR A 66 9.09 -5.81 -8.27
C THR A 66 8.47 -4.43 -8.13
N VAL A 67 7.92 -4.12 -6.96
CA VAL A 67 7.32 -2.79 -6.69
C VAL A 67 8.37 -1.67 -6.79
N ARG A 68 9.59 -1.87 -6.25
CA ARG A 68 10.69 -0.91 -6.40
C ARG A 68 11.11 -0.72 -7.85
N TYR A 69 11.16 -1.79 -8.63
CA TYR A 69 11.49 -1.71 -10.05
C TYR A 69 10.46 -0.88 -10.83
N TRP A 70 9.16 -1.09 -10.58
CA TRP A 70 8.10 -0.27 -11.18
C TRP A 70 8.24 1.20 -10.79
N GLN A 71 8.55 1.48 -9.52
CA GLN A 71 8.78 2.85 -9.06
C GLN A 71 9.98 3.50 -9.79
N GLN A 72 11.09 2.77 -9.96
CA GLN A 72 12.23 3.27 -10.73
C GLN A 72 11.87 3.53 -12.19
N SER A 73 11.08 2.65 -12.81
CA SER A 73 10.58 2.84 -14.17
C SER A 73 9.73 4.11 -14.28
N ILE A 74 8.85 4.39 -13.32
CA ILE A 74 8.06 5.63 -13.28
C ILE A 74 8.99 6.85 -13.26
N TYR A 75 10.01 6.88 -12.40
CA TYR A 75 10.96 8.00 -12.35
C TYR A 75 11.80 8.14 -13.61
N LYS A 76 12.17 7.03 -14.27
CA LYS A 76 12.89 7.06 -15.55
C LYS A 76 12.10 7.80 -16.62
N HIS A 77 10.78 7.59 -16.68
CA HIS A 77 9.91 8.25 -17.66
C HIS A 77 9.40 9.62 -17.20
N ASN A 78 9.64 10.00 -15.95
CA ASN A 78 9.16 11.25 -15.36
C ASN A 78 10.27 11.87 -14.48
N PRO A 79 11.36 12.37 -15.08
CA PRO A 79 12.56 12.78 -14.35
C PRO A 79 12.35 13.99 -13.43
N SER A 80 11.31 14.80 -13.67
CA SER A 80 10.96 15.96 -12.84
C SER A 80 10.27 15.58 -11.52
N LEU A 81 9.83 14.33 -11.34
CA LEU A 81 9.17 13.92 -10.10
C LEU A 81 10.15 13.85 -8.93
N LYS A 82 9.75 14.43 -7.80
CA LYS A 82 10.44 14.25 -6.53
C LYS A 82 10.48 12.76 -6.18
N ARG A 83 11.68 12.26 -5.89
CA ARG A 83 11.87 10.85 -5.51
C ARG A 83 11.43 10.64 -4.06
N ILE A 84 10.57 9.64 -3.87
CA ILE A 84 10.17 9.11 -2.57
C ILE A 84 10.38 7.60 -2.54
N THR A 85 10.61 7.05 -1.35
CA THR A 85 10.67 5.59 -1.15
C THR A 85 9.26 5.00 -1.09
N ILE A 86 9.13 3.67 -1.16
CA ILE A 86 7.83 3.00 -0.95
C ILE A 86 7.24 3.32 0.42
N HIS A 87 8.08 3.39 1.47
CA HIS A 87 7.64 3.83 2.79
C HIS A 87 7.34 5.33 2.83
N GLY A 88 7.97 6.13 1.97
CA GLY A 88 7.68 7.54 1.77
C GLY A 88 6.20 7.81 1.49
N PHE A 89 5.52 6.98 0.69
CA PHE A 89 4.07 7.12 0.48
C PHE A 89 3.26 7.04 1.77
N ARG A 90 3.66 6.15 2.70
CA ARG A 90 2.99 6.01 4.00
C ARG A 90 3.26 7.21 4.91
N HIS A 91 4.48 7.76 4.87
CA HIS A 91 4.80 9.00 5.58
C HIS A 91 4.02 10.19 5.02
N THR A 92 3.97 10.36 3.70
CA THR A 92 3.16 11.41 3.06
C THR A 92 1.67 11.30 3.45
N HIS A 93 1.12 10.09 3.44
CA HIS A 93 -0.27 9.87 3.89
C HIS A 93 -0.47 10.27 5.36
N ALA A 94 0.47 9.93 6.25
CA ALA A 94 0.43 10.37 7.65
C ALA A 94 0.48 11.89 7.78
N SER A 95 1.40 12.55 7.05
CA SER A 95 1.52 14.01 7.06
C SER A 95 0.25 14.69 6.58
N MET A 96 -0.35 14.21 5.48
CA MET A 96 -1.61 14.76 4.96
C MET A 96 -2.76 14.63 5.97
N LEU A 97 -2.83 13.52 6.72
CA LEU A 97 -3.85 13.37 7.77
C LEU A 97 -3.65 14.39 8.90
N PHE A 98 -2.40 14.64 9.30
CA PHE A 98 -2.11 15.65 10.32
C PHE A 98 -2.37 17.07 9.86
N SER A 99 -1.98 17.42 8.64
CA SER A 99 -2.31 18.72 8.04
C SER A 99 -3.82 18.93 7.92
N ALA A 100 -4.61 17.85 7.83
CA ALA A 100 -6.07 17.89 7.85
C ALA A 100 -6.67 17.93 9.28
N GLY A 101 -5.86 18.08 10.33
CA GLY A 101 -6.31 18.19 11.72
C GLY A 101 -6.74 16.87 12.38
N ILE A 102 -6.45 15.72 11.77
CA ILE A 102 -6.80 14.41 12.34
C ILE A 102 -5.93 14.13 13.56
N SER A 103 -6.53 13.64 14.64
CA SER A 103 -5.80 13.43 15.90
C SER A 103 -4.71 12.36 15.77
N VAL A 104 -3.65 12.49 16.57
CA VAL A 104 -2.56 11.50 16.66
C VAL A 104 -3.07 10.09 16.90
N LYS A 105 -4.11 9.94 17.73
CA LYS A 105 -4.70 8.64 18.04
C LYS A 105 -5.38 8.02 16.82
N GLU A 106 -6.18 8.79 16.08
CA GLU A 106 -6.86 8.33 14.87
C GLU A 106 -5.86 7.97 13.75
N VAL A 107 -4.83 8.80 13.56
CA VAL A 107 -3.76 8.50 12.60
C VAL A 107 -3.00 7.23 13.00
N GLN A 108 -2.69 7.05 14.28
CA GLN A 108 -2.03 5.83 14.78
C GLN A 108 -2.86 4.58 14.47
N VAL A 109 -4.17 4.61 14.75
CA VAL A 109 -5.09 3.50 14.46
C VAL A 109 -5.16 3.22 12.97
N ARG A 110 -5.32 4.26 12.13
CA ARG A 110 -5.39 4.13 10.68
C ARG A 110 -4.11 3.53 10.08
N LEU A 111 -2.94 3.92 10.58
CA LEU A 111 -1.66 3.40 10.10
C LEU A 111 -1.31 2.05 10.73
N GLY A 112 -1.88 1.67 11.87
CA GLY A 112 -1.55 0.44 12.58
C GLY A 112 -0.14 0.50 13.19
N HIS A 113 0.26 1.67 13.71
CA HIS A 113 1.50 1.79 14.48
C HIS A 113 1.28 1.26 15.90
N ALA A 114 1.96 0.17 16.24
CA ALA A 114 1.98 -0.34 17.61
C ALA A 114 2.65 0.64 18.58
N ASN A 115 3.67 1.36 18.08
CA ASN A 115 4.42 2.35 18.82
C ASN A 115 3.94 3.78 18.43
N PRO A 116 3.30 4.54 19.35
CA PRO A 116 2.84 5.91 19.11
C PRO A 116 3.95 6.89 18.70
N GLN A 117 5.20 6.67 19.12
CA GLN A 117 6.34 7.55 18.87
C GLN A 117 6.66 7.66 17.37
N ILE A 118 6.39 6.61 16.58
CA ILE A 118 6.50 6.66 15.10
C ILE A 118 5.51 7.68 14.52
N THR A 119 4.28 7.69 15.04
CA THR A 119 3.22 8.61 14.63
C THR A 119 3.52 10.03 15.11
N LEU A 120 4.01 10.16 16.34
CA LEU A 120 4.37 11.44 16.94
C LEU A 120 5.55 12.11 16.24
N GLY A 121 6.56 11.34 15.83
CA GLY A 121 7.70 11.86 15.08
C GLY A 121 7.33 12.44 13.71
N VAL A 122 6.31 11.89 13.04
CA VAL A 122 5.79 12.50 11.81
C VAL A 122 4.95 13.74 12.12
N TYR A 123 4.12 13.67 13.17
CA TYR A 123 3.29 14.79 13.61
C TYR A 123 4.14 16.03 13.93
N THR A 124 5.21 15.87 14.73
CA THR A 124 6.08 16.99 15.13
C THR A 124 6.81 17.63 13.96
N HIS A 125 7.10 16.90 12.89
CA HIS A 125 7.64 17.48 11.66
C HIS A 125 6.61 18.34 10.93
N VAL A 126 5.35 17.90 10.86
CA VAL A 126 4.28 18.63 10.16
C VAL A 126 3.83 19.87 10.92
N THR A 127 3.78 19.83 12.26
CA THR A 127 3.35 20.98 13.06
C THR A 127 4.41 22.06 13.22
N LYS A 128 5.65 21.81 12.78
CA LYS A 128 6.75 22.78 12.81
C LYS A 128 6.90 23.57 11.50
N GLU A 129 6.16 23.19 10.46
CA GLU A 129 6.02 23.93 9.19
C GLU A 129 4.77 24.82 9.25
#